data_AF-U1YB80-F1
#
_entry.id   AF-U1YB80-F1
#
_cell.length_a   1.000
_cell.length_b   1.000
_cell.length_c   1.000
_cell.angle_alpha   90.00
_cell.angle_beta   90.00
_cell.angle_gamma   90.00
#
_symmetry.space_group_name_H-M   'P 1'
#
loop_
_entity.id
_entity.type
_entity.pdbx_description
1 polymer ?
#
loop_
_entity_poly.entity_id
_entity_poly.type
_entity_poly.pdbx_seq_one_letter_code
_entity_poly.pdbx_strand_id
1 'polypeptide(L)' 'MELAQCIRDVHARTIEDYIEAPSAPLLFKKGYIYPVFRDEANNWLTTDEEGFQHIIASGVERILEDYWFSRHFKLL' A
#
# COMPACT_ATOMS: atom_id res chain seq x y z
N MET A 1 2.76 15.97 -0.65
CA MET A 1 2.23 14.93 -1.55
C MET A 1 3.41 14.36 -2.29
N GLU A 2 3.62 13.06 -2.18
CA GLU A 2 4.74 12.35 -2.80
C GLU A 2 4.19 11.28 -3.75
N LEU A 3 5.06 10.75 -4.63
CA LEU A 3 4.70 9.67 -5.53
C LEU A 3 5.50 8.43 -5.17
N ALA A 4 4.83 7.28 -5.17
CA ALA A 4 5.48 6.00 -4.95
C ALA A 4 5.14 5.03 -6.08
N GLN A 5 6.16 4.39 -6.64
CA GLN A 5 5.97 3.30 -7.58
C GLN A 5 5.83 1.98 -6.84
N CYS A 6 4.76 1.24 -7.11
CA CYS A 6 4.62 -0.13 -6.63
C CYS A 6 5.62 -1.04 -7.37
N ILE A 7 6.51 -1.70 -6.63
CA ILE A 7 7.54 -2.59 -7.18
C ILE A 7 7.12 -4.07 -7.14
N ARG A 8 6.03 -4.39 -6.45
CA ARG A 8 5.49 -5.74 -6.30
C ARG A 8 3.98 -5.72 -6.06
N ASP A 9 3.24 -6.57 -6.77
CA ASP A 9 1.79 -6.71 -6.59
C ASP A 9 1.42 -6.91 -5.11
N VAL A 10 0.44 -6.14 -4.65
CA VAL A 10 -0.11 -6.18 -3.29
C VAL A 10 -1.56 -6.60 -3.39
N HIS A 11 -1.89 -7.67 -2.68
CA HIS A 11 -3.24 -8.19 -2.58
C HIS A 11 -3.81 -7.90 -1.19
N ALA A 12 -5.13 -7.75 -1.10
CA ALA A 12 -5.81 -7.66 0.18
C ALA A 12 -5.56 -8.93 1.00
N ARG A 13 -5.45 -8.80 2.32
CA ARG A 13 -5.30 -9.96 3.19
C ARG A 13 -6.68 -10.60 3.39
N THR A 14 -6.91 -11.77 2.80
CA THR A 14 -8.07 -12.60 3.13
C THR A 14 -7.85 -13.27 4.49
N ILE A 15 -8.78 -13.10 5.42
CA ILE A 15 -8.65 -13.58 6.82
C ILE A 15 -8.97 -15.09 6.93
N GLU A 16 -9.44 -15.72 5.87
CA GLU A 16 -9.92 -17.10 5.92
C GLU A 16 -8.89 -18.08 5.35
N ASP A 17 -8.19 -18.76 6.26
CA ASP A 17 -7.27 -19.89 6.01
C ASP A 17 -7.99 -21.16 5.53
N TYR A 18 -9.26 -21.08 5.13
CA TYR A 18 -10.07 -22.24 4.80
C TYR A 18 -11.03 -21.93 3.65
N ILE A 19 -11.01 -22.84 2.66
CA ILE A 19 -11.90 -22.93 1.49
C ILE A 19 -11.50 -21.95 0.38
N GLU A 20 -10.96 -22.52 -0.71
CA GLU A 20 -10.77 -21.95 -2.05
C GLU A 20 -11.36 -20.54 -2.25
N ALA A 21 -10.68 -19.52 -1.72
CA ALA A 21 -11.11 -18.14 -1.91
C ALA A 21 -10.75 -17.72 -3.34
N PRO A 22 -11.64 -17.03 -4.07
CA PRO A 22 -11.26 -16.36 -5.30
C PRO A 22 -10.06 -15.46 -4.98
N SER A 23 -9.03 -15.54 -5.82
CA SER A 23 -7.75 -14.84 -5.66
C SER A 23 -7.93 -13.49 -4.98
N ALA A 24 -7.29 -13.30 -3.82
CA ALA A 24 -7.43 -12.07 -3.04
C ALA A 24 -7.33 -10.82 -3.93
N PRO A 25 -8.22 -9.83 -3.78
CA PRO A 25 -8.30 -8.70 -4.69
C PRO A 25 -6.97 -7.95 -4.72
N LEU A 26 -6.53 -7.59 -5.93
CA LEU A 26 -5.31 -6.82 -6.15
C LEU A 26 -5.58 -5.36 -5.73
N LEU A 27 -4.82 -4.86 -4.76
CA LEU A 27 -4.90 -3.48 -4.30
C LEU A 27 -3.93 -2.58 -5.07
N PHE A 28 -2.69 -3.04 -5.23
CA PHE A 28 -1.64 -2.28 -5.90
C PHE A 28 -0.92 -3.14 -6.92
N LYS A 29 -0.83 -2.64 -8.14
CA LYS A 29 -0.23 -3.33 -9.27
C LYS A 29 1.22 -2.90 -9.46
N LYS A 30 2.09 -3.87 -9.67
CA LYS A 30 3.51 -3.64 -9.96
C LYS A 30 3.67 -2.73 -11.19
N GLY A 31 4.55 -1.75 -11.06
CA GLY A 31 4.89 -0.76 -12.09
C GLY A 31 4.03 0.50 -12.03
N TYR A 32 2.88 0.47 -11.35
CA TYR A 32 1.98 1.62 -11.26
C TYR A 32 2.49 2.61 -10.21
N ILE A 33 2.11 3.87 -10.38
CA ILE A 33 2.51 4.98 -9.51
C ILE A 33 1.27 5.44 -8.75
N TYR A 34 1.42 5.56 -7.43
CA TYR A 34 0.35 5.91 -6.53
C TYR A 34 0.70 7.17 -5.74
N PRO A 35 -0.28 8.07 -5.51
CA PRO A 35 -0.08 9.24 -4.68
C PRO A 35 0.01 8.85 -3.22
N VAL A 36 0.96 9.46 -2.51
CA VAL A 36 1.19 9.23 -1.08
C VAL A 36 0.96 10.51 -0.31
N PHE A 37 0.19 10.40 0.77
CA PHE A 37 -0.18 11.50 1.65
C PHE A 37 -0.09 11.06 3.11
N ARG A 38 0.19 12.03 3.99
CA ARG A 38 0.25 11.82 5.43
C ARG A 38 -1.02 12.40 6.05
N ASP A 39 -1.66 11.65 6.93
CA ASP A 39 -2.83 12.11 7.67
C ASP A 39 -2.45 12.84 8.98
N GLU A 40 -3.47 13.34 9.69
CA GLU A 40 -3.29 14.03 10.98
C GLU A 40 -2.79 13.10 12.11
N ALA A 41 -2.93 11.78 11.94
CA ALA A 41 -2.51 10.76 12.89
C ALA A 41 -1.10 10.20 12.59
N ASN A 42 -0.35 10.82 11.68
CA ASN A 42 0.97 10.35 11.22
C ASN A 42 0.97 8.98 10.54
N ASN A 43 -0.14 8.60 9.91
CA ASN A 43 -0.17 7.49 8.98
C ASN A 43 0.14 7.98 7.58
N TRP A 44 0.80 7.12 6.82
CA TRP A 44 1.01 7.28 5.40
C TRP A 44 -0.03 6.48 4.65
N LEU A 45 -0.73 7.17 3.76
CA LEU A 45 -1.88 6.68 3.04
C LEU A 45 -1.62 6.75 1.54
N THR A 46 -2.27 5.85 0.80
CA THR A 46 -2.37 5.91 -0.65
C THR A 46 -3.77 5.48 -1.10
N THR A 47 -4.09 5.71 -2.37
CA THR A 47 -5.39 5.36 -2.95
C THR A 47 -5.19 4.32 -4.05
N ASP A 48 -5.99 3.25 -4.04
CA ASP A 48 -5.97 2.21 -5.07
C ASP A 48 -6.68 2.65 -6.37
N GLU A 49 -6.74 1.74 -7.35
CA GLU A 49 -7.38 1.99 -8.65
C GLU A 49 -8.92 2.14 -8.55
N GLU A 50 -9.53 1.67 -7.47
CA GLU A 50 -10.97 1.76 -7.22
C GLU A 50 -11.36 2.99 -6.40
N GLY A 51 -10.37 3.77 -5.94
CA GLY A 51 -10.58 5.00 -5.18
C GLY A 51 -10.60 4.80 -3.66
N PHE A 52 -10.28 3.61 -3.15
CA PHE A 52 -10.21 3.35 -1.71
C PHE A 52 -8.85 3.72 -1.14
N GLN A 53 -8.87 4.32 0.06
CA GLN A 53 -7.67 4.70 0.79
C GLN A 53 -7.14 3.56 1.65
N HIS A 54 -5.83 3.35 1.63
CA HIS A 54 -5.13 2.32 2.40
C HIS A 54 -3.94 2.91 3.15
N ILE A 55 -3.70 2.41 4.35
CA ILE A 55 -2.49 2.71 5.12
C ILE A 55 -1.33 1.87 4.57
N ILE A 56 -0.23 2.54 4.23
CA ILE A 56 0.98 1.93 3.69
C ILE A 56 2.21 2.09 4.60
N ALA A 57 2.11 2.94 5.64
CA ALA A 57 3.02 2.97 6.77
C ALA A 57 2.32 3.67 7.96
N SER A 58 2.69 3.32 9.19
CA SER A 58 2.12 3.93 10.41
C SER A 58 3.16 4.13 11.48
N GLY A 59 3.10 5.26 12.19
CA GLY A 59 3.99 5.54 13.32
C GLY A 59 5.44 5.83 12.96
N VAL A 60 5.74 6.12 11.68
CA VAL A 60 7.06 6.51 11.20
C VAL A 60 7.07 7.96 10.70
N GLU A 61 8.13 8.70 11.02
CA GLU A 61 8.27 10.08 10.54
C GLU A 61 8.57 10.12 9.05
N ARG A 62 9.39 9.18 8.55
CA ARG A 62 9.74 9.03 7.15
C ARG A 62 9.20 7.70 6.64
N ILE A 63 8.48 7.73 5.53
CA ILE A 63 7.86 6.52 4.95
C ILE A 63 8.89 5.44 4.57
N LEU A 64 10.12 5.84 4.24
CA LEU A 64 11.23 4.92 3.92
C LEU A 64 11.73 4.11 5.13
N GLU A 65 11.36 4.49 6.35
CA GLU A 65 11.69 3.73 7.56
C GLU A 65 10.74 2.54 7.78
N ASP A 66 9.58 2.54 7.10
CA ASP A 66 8.63 1.44 7.17
C ASP A 66 9.10 0.27 6.28
N TYR A 67 9.21 -0.90 6.92
CA TYR A 67 9.66 -2.13 6.27
C TYR A 67 8.66 -2.63 5.23
N TRP A 68 7.36 -2.53 5.51
CA TRP A 68 6.32 -2.96 4.58
C TRP A 68 6.33 -2.06 3.35
N PHE A 69 6.38 -0.74 3.52
CA PHE A 69 6.48 0.21 2.42
C PHE A 69 7.71 -0.09 1.55
N SER A 70 8.90 -0.18 2.15
CA SER A 70 10.15 -0.40 1.42
C SER A 70 10.20 -1.73 0.64
N ARG A 71 9.36 -2.71 0.99
CA ARG A 71 9.27 -4.00 0.32
C ARG A 71 8.32 -3.99 -0.89
N HIS A 72 7.35 -3.10 -0.88
CA HIS A 72 6.25 -3.06 -1.87
C HIS A 72 6.30 -1.82 -2.76
N PHE A 73 6.93 -0.75 -2.31
CA PHE A 73 6.98 0.54 -2.98
C PHE A 73 8.38 1.13 -3.01
N LYS A 74 8.58 2.04 -3.96
CA LYS A 74 9.75 2.91 -4.08
C LYS A 74 9.29 4.35 -4.24
N LEU A 75 9.76 5.24 -3.37
CA LEU A 75 9.50 6.68 -3.46
C LEU A 75 10.18 7.27 -4.72
N LEU A 76 9.50 8.21 -5.39
CA LEU A 76 9.96 8.89 -6.62
C LEU A 76 10.37 10.34 -6.35
#